data_AF-A0A925J6U7-F1
#
_entry.id   AF-A0A925J6U7-F1
#
_cell.length_a   1.000
_cell.length_b   1.000
_cell.length_c   1.000
_cell.angle_alpha   90.00
_cell.angle_beta   90.00
_cell.angle_gamma   90.00
#
_symmetry.space_group_name_H-M   'P 1'
#
loop_
_entity.id
_entity.type
_entity.pdbx_description
1 polymer ?
#
loop_
_entity_poly.entity_id
_entity_poly.type
_entity_poly.pdbx_seq_one_letter_code
_entity_poly.pdbx_strand_id
1 'polypeptide(L)'
;PMPTGPRNCHDVTIYPAAKLLAGACGSYGLLVDISNPEKPIRIDAKADTNFSLWHTAVFSNDGKKVVFTDEWGGGTSPMCQANSMMEMGGNTVLTITKDRKYKQHAYFKIPSVQSAEENCVSHNGGLIPVPGRDIMVQGWYQGGVSVMDFTNADKPAELAYFDRGSIDAPPGVDVPISPAVAATGGRARASLGGSWGAYYWNGYIYSSEIDRGFDIMELEPSEHLSKNEIEAAKLVQFKEYNPQSQPKIEWPAAFPVVRSYLDQLVRWNGLAAERTTAIGAAIDAAEAQDGKARKDALNQLAKEVDKDIKGAADAERVKLMFEAIRKLARETR
;
A
#
# COMPACT_ATOMS: atom_id res chain seq x y z
N PRO A 1 25.02 33.11 -6.24
CA PRO A 1 24.96 31.70 -5.78
C PRO A 1 23.95 30.92 -6.63
N MET A 2 24.31 29.74 -7.16
CA MET A 2 23.30 28.83 -7.71
C MET A 2 22.29 28.52 -6.60
N PRO A 3 20.98 28.50 -6.88
CA PRO A 3 19.99 28.11 -5.89
C PRO A 3 20.34 26.73 -5.32
N THR A 4 20.71 26.69 -4.04
CA THR A 4 20.88 25.45 -3.28
C THR A 4 19.48 25.02 -2.85
N GLY A 5 18.90 24.06 -3.55
CA GLY A 5 17.56 23.56 -3.30
C GLY A 5 17.24 22.33 -4.16
N PRO A 6 16.06 21.73 -3.97
CA PRO A 6 15.61 20.58 -4.73
C PRO A 6 15.64 20.87 -6.23
N ARG A 7 16.21 19.97 -7.02
CA ARG A 7 16.26 20.00 -8.48
C ARG A 7 15.89 18.63 -9.02
N ASN A 8 15.48 18.59 -10.29
CA ASN A 8 15.24 17.35 -11.04
C ASN A 8 14.26 16.42 -10.32
N CYS A 9 13.00 16.84 -10.21
CA CYS A 9 11.95 15.94 -9.77
C CYS A 9 11.77 14.82 -10.79
N HIS A 10 11.90 13.58 -10.32
CA HIS A 10 11.75 12.38 -11.13
C HIS A 10 10.27 12.12 -11.35
N ASP A 11 9.53 11.84 -10.26
CA ASP A 11 8.09 11.72 -10.27
C ASP A 11 7.43 12.80 -9.40
N VAL A 12 6.14 13.03 -9.68
CA VAL A 12 5.24 13.78 -8.82
C VAL A 12 3.96 12.99 -8.61
N THR A 13 3.50 12.92 -7.37
CA THR A 13 2.19 12.36 -7.02
C THR A 13 1.32 13.47 -6.48
N ILE A 14 0.18 13.68 -7.12
CA ILE A 14 -0.82 14.68 -6.78
C ILE A 14 -1.95 13.96 -6.04
N TYR A 15 -2.35 14.50 -4.90
CA TYR A 15 -3.55 14.07 -4.19
C TYR A 15 -4.57 15.23 -4.09
N PRO A 16 -5.45 15.39 -5.11
CA PRO A 16 -6.35 16.54 -5.19
C PRO A 16 -7.28 16.68 -3.98
N ALA A 17 -7.78 15.57 -3.42
CA ALA A 17 -8.70 15.62 -2.29
C ALA A 17 -8.03 16.15 -1.00
N ALA A 18 -6.73 15.92 -0.84
CA ALA A 18 -5.93 16.51 0.25
C ALA A 18 -5.37 17.89 -0.10
N LYS A 19 -5.45 18.31 -1.38
CA LYS A 19 -4.79 19.52 -1.92
C LYS A 19 -3.27 19.50 -1.69
N LEU A 20 -2.67 18.32 -1.81
CA LEU A 20 -1.24 18.11 -1.63
C LEU A 20 -0.61 17.48 -2.86
N LEU A 21 0.65 17.81 -3.11
CA LEU A 21 1.53 17.13 -4.06
C LEU A 21 2.78 16.68 -3.30
N ALA A 22 3.20 15.44 -3.57
CA ALA A 22 4.50 14.90 -3.17
C ALA A 22 5.42 14.89 -4.39
N GLY A 23 6.53 15.62 -4.31
CA GLY A 23 7.54 15.65 -5.38
C GLY A 23 8.72 14.77 -5.01
N ALA A 24 8.93 13.68 -5.74
CA ALA A 24 10.09 12.82 -5.54
C ALA A 24 11.22 13.35 -6.43
N CYS A 25 12.17 14.07 -5.83
CA CYS A 25 13.24 14.75 -6.56
C CYS A 25 14.60 14.21 -6.17
N GLY A 26 15.57 14.28 -7.09
CA GLY A 26 16.82 13.51 -6.99
C GLY A 26 17.52 13.50 -5.62
N SER A 27 17.32 14.51 -4.78
CA SER A 27 17.85 14.60 -3.41
C SER A 27 16.81 14.87 -2.31
N TYR A 28 15.54 15.09 -2.66
CA TYR A 28 14.50 15.51 -1.70
C TYR A 28 13.12 14.94 -2.04
N GLY A 29 12.38 14.55 -1.00
CA GLY A 29 10.93 14.43 -1.03
C GLY A 29 10.28 15.78 -0.67
N LEU A 30 9.56 16.39 -1.61
CA LEU A 30 8.88 17.67 -1.42
C LEU A 30 7.43 17.49 -0.99
N LEU A 31 6.98 18.33 -0.07
CA LEU A 31 5.56 18.54 0.20
C LEU A 31 5.14 19.89 -0.37
N VAL A 32 4.11 19.88 -1.21
CA VAL A 32 3.63 21.06 -1.91
C VAL A 32 2.14 21.23 -1.68
N ASP A 33 1.73 22.42 -1.23
CA ASP A 33 0.33 22.83 -1.21
C ASP A 33 -0.11 23.19 -2.64
N ILE A 34 -1.14 22.51 -3.11
CA ILE A 34 -1.74 22.70 -4.43
C ILE A 34 -3.20 23.16 -4.34
N SER A 35 -3.58 23.79 -3.23
CA SER A 35 -4.90 24.43 -3.08
C SER A 35 -5.18 25.46 -4.17
N ASN A 36 -4.13 26.06 -4.71
CA ASN A 36 -4.14 26.77 -5.99
C ASN A 36 -3.11 26.10 -6.94
N PRO A 37 -3.52 25.23 -7.87
CA PRO A 37 -2.60 24.50 -8.74
C PRO A 37 -1.86 25.40 -9.75
N GLU A 38 -2.36 26.61 -10.03
CA GLU A 38 -1.65 27.59 -10.88
C GLU A 38 -0.50 28.29 -10.13
N LYS A 39 -0.52 28.25 -8.80
CA LYS A 39 0.48 28.88 -7.92
C LYS A 39 0.82 27.93 -6.76
N PRO A 40 1.40 26.75 -7.03
CA PRO A 40 1.72 25.78 -6.00
C PRO A 40 2.80 26.32 -5.05
N ILE A 41 2.70 25.99 -3.77
CA ILE A 41 3.64 26.46 -2.74
C ILE A 41 4.30 25.26 -2.10
N ARG A 42 5.63 25.16 -2.20
CA ARG A 42 6.39 24.19 -1.41
C ARG A 42 6.28 24.55 0.07
N ILE A 43 5.72 23.64 0.85
CA ILE A 43 5.51 23.82 2.30
C ILE A 43 6.51 23.05 3.15
N ASP A 44 7.08 21.95 2.62
CA ASP A 44 8.17 21.24 3.28
C ASP A 44 9.07 20.50 2.28
N ALA A 45 10.24 20.07 2.74
CA ALA A 45 11.16 19.20 2.00
C ALA A 45 11.98 18.33 2.96
N LYS A 46 12.08 17.04 2.66
CA LYS A 46 12.87 16.08 3.42
C LYS A 46 14.04 15.58 2.58
N ALA A 47 15.24 15.59 3.17
CA ALA A 47 16.39 14.84 2.69
C ALA A 47 16.71 13.74 3.71
N ASP A 48 17.33 12.67 3.23
CA ASP A 48 17.70 11.51 4.02
C ASP A 48 18.98 10.91 3.44
N THR A 49 19.97 10.63 4.29
CA THR A 49 21.25 10.04 3.87
C THR A 49 21.10 8.57 3.46
N ASN A 50 20.01 7.93 3.83
CA ASN A 50 19.67 6.58 3.43
C ASN A 50 18.96 6.50 2.07
N PHE A 51 18.63 7.66 1.46
CA PHE A 51 17.97 7.72 0.16
C PHE A 51 18.96 8.14 -0.94
N SER A 52 19.10 7.28 -1.95
CA SER A 52 19.94 7.57 -3.12
C SER A 52 19.21 8.37 -4.18
N LEU A 53 17.95 8.04 -4.45
CA LEU A 53 17.09 8.68 -5.43
C LEU A 53 15.65 8.62 -4.94
N TRP A 54 15.09 9.77 -4.54
CA TRP A 54 13.65 9.84 -4.29
C TRP A 54 12.94 9.66 -5.63
N HIS A 55 12.37 8.48 -5.83
CA HIS A 55 11.88 8.03 -7.12
C HIS A 55 10.39 8.34 -7.30
N THR A 56 9.53 7.86 -6.39
CA THR A 56 8.08 8.06 -6.44
C THR A 56 7.46 8.20 -5.04
N ALA A 57 6.18 8.54 -4.97
CA ALA A 57 5.47 8.74 -3.71
C ALA A 57 4.01 8.23 -3.75
N VAL A 58 3.51 7.73 -2.63
CA VAL A 58 2.11 7.30 -2.46
C VAL A 58 1.57 7.87 -1.15
N PHE A 59 0.44 8.58 -1.18
CA PHE A 59 -0.20 9.09 0.03
C PHE A 59 -1.06 8.00 0.68
N SER A 60 -1.21 8.01 2.02
CA SER A 60 -2.34 7.33 2.66
C SER A 60 -3.66 7.89 2.15
N ASN A 61 -4.74 7.10 2.21
CA ASN A 61 -6.02 7.56 1.70
C ASN A 61 -6.57 8.77 2.48
N ASP A 62 -6.19 8.95 3.74
CA ASP A 62 -6.57 10.13 4.52
C ASP A 62 -5.63 11.34 4.34
N GLY A 63 -4.57 11.20 3.55
CA GLY A 63 -3.58 12.24 3.25
C GLY A 63 -2.69 12.61 4.43
N LYS A 64 -2.65 11.82 5.51
CA LYS A 64 -1.81 12.10 6.70
C LYS A 64 -0.44 11.40 6.66
N LYS A 65 -0.21 10.49 5.72
CA LYS A 65 1.06 9.81 5.52
C LYS A 65 1.46 9.86 4.06
N VAL A 66 2.74 9.71 3.80
CA VAL A 66 3.28 9.48 2.48
C VAL A 66 4.38 8.44 2.57
N VAL A 67 4.37 7.49 1.65
CA VAL A 67 5.48 6.59 1.41
C VAL A 67 6.27 7.18 0.25
N PHE A 68 7.57 7.41 0.45
CA PHE A 68 8.51 7.70 -0.64
C PHE A 68 9.36 6.47 -0.92
N THR A 69 9.68 6.28 -2.20
CA THR A 69 10.41 5.11 -2.71
C THR A 69 11.81 5.51 -3.16
N ASP A 70 12.82 4.70 -2.83
CA ASP A 70 14.22 4.85 -3.22
C ASP A 70 14.62 3.80 -4.25
N GLU A 71 14.91 4.23 -5.47
CA GLU A 71 15.41 3.35 -6.52
C GLU A 71 16.95 3.22 -6.44
N TRP A 72 17.45 2.80 -5.29
CA TRP A 72 18.88 2.73 -5.01
C TRP A 72 19.59 1.79 -5.99
N GLY A 73 20.63 2.28 -6.67
CA GLY A 73 21.31 1.50 -7.70
C GLY A 73 20.67 1.56 -9.08
N GLY A 74 19.71 2.48 -9.29
CA GLY A 74 19.24 2.95 -10.61
C GLY A 74 18.63 1.85 -11.46
N GLY A 75 17.80 1.00 -10.85
CA GLY A 75 17.07 -0.07 -11.55
C GLY A 75 17.90 -1.29 -11.95
N THR A 76 19.24 -1.22 -11.93
CA THR A 76 20.12 -2.26 -12.49
C THR A 76 20.94 -3.01 -11.43
N SER A 77 21.06 -2.46 -10.23
CA SER A 77 21.90 -3.05 -9.19
C SER A 77 21.14 -4.07 -8.32
N PRO A 78 21.84 -5.09 -7.78
CA PRO A 78 21.25 -6.09 -6.89
C PRO A 78 21.17 -5.63 -5.44
N MET A 79 20.25 -4.71 -5.12
CA MET A 79 20.18 -4.05 -3.79
C MET A 79 19.28 -4.74 -2.76
N CYS A 80 18.89 -6.00 -3.02
CA CYS A 80 18.12 -6.85 -2.11
C CYS A 80 18.88 -8.12 -1.68
N GLN A 81 20.22 -8.09 -1.74
CA GLN A 81 21.06 -9.20 -1.26
C GLN A 81 21.02 -9.34 0.26
N ALA A 82 21.45 -10.49 0.79
CA ALA A 82 21.49 -10.76 2.23
C ALA A 82 22.30 -9.73 3.05
N ASN A 83 23.29 -9.10 2.42
CA ASN A 83 24.14 -8.07 3.02
C ASN A 83 23.71 -6.63 2.65
N SER A 84 22.61 -6.47 1.92
CA SER A 84 22.07 -5.15 1.60
C SER A 84 21.48 -4.52 2.85
N MET A 85 21.72 -3.22 3.05
CA MET A 85 21.16 -2.49 4.18
C MET A 85 19.63 -2.41 4.06
N MET A 86 18.91 -2.64 5.15
CA MET A 86 17.44 -2.62 5.16
C MET A 86 16.88 -1.20 5.17
N GLU A 87 17.68 -0.23 5.60
CA GLU A 87 17.32 1.18 5.69
C GLU A 87 17.52 1.94 4.36
N MET A 88 18.25 1.38 3.40
CA MET A 88 18.56 1.99 2.09
C MET A 88 17.85 1.28 0.95
N GLY A 89 17.52 1.96 -0.15
CA GLY A 89 17.00 1.28 -1.36
C GLY A 89 15.69 0.53 -1.17
N GLY A 90 14.76 1.21 -0.51
CA GLY A 90 13.41 0.75 -0.26
C GLY A 90 12.49 1.93 -0.07
N ASN A 91 11.50 1.77 0.78
CA ASN A 91 10.55 2.81 1.10
C ASN A 91 10.89 3.51 2.43
N THR A 92 10.51 4.78 2.55
CA THR A 92 10.40 5.47 3.84
C THR A 92 8.97 5.92 4.09
N VAL A 93 8.47 5.67 5.29
CA VAL A 93 7.14 6.11 5.73
C VAL A 93 7.27 7.41 6.49
N LEU A 94 6.64 8.46 5.97
CA LEU A 94 6.57 9.77 6.59
C LEU A 94 5.12 10.07 7.00
N THR A 95 4.93 10.67 8.19
CA THR A 95 3.66 11.33 8.53
C THR A 95 3.73 12.80 8.16
N ILE A 96 2.55 13.38 7.91
CA ILE A 96 2.35 14.81 7.70
C ILE A 96 1.74 15.36 8.98
N THR A 97 2.52 16.17 9.69
CA THR A 97 2.11 16.79 10.96
C THR A 97 1.04 17.86 10.76
N LYS A 98 0.42 18.32 11.86
CA LYS A 98 -0.59 19.39 11.82
C LYS A 98 -0.05 20.71 11.26
N ASP A 99 1.24 20.99 11.43
CA ASP A 99 1.93 22.13 10.83
C ASP A 99 2.42 21.86 9.39
N ARG A 100 1.93 20.76 8.78
CA ARG A 100 2.22 20.34 7.40
C ARG A 100 3.71 20.15 7.12
N LYS A 101 4.38 19.42 8.01
CA LYS A 101 5.76 18.99 7.83
C LYS A 101 5.86 17.48 7.83
N TYR A 102 6.87 16.97 7.14
CA TYR A 102 7.22 15.57 7.17
C TYR A 102 7.92 15.21 8.47
N LYS A 103 7.42 14.16 9.12
CA LYS A 103 8.12 13.44 10.18
C LYS A 103 8.39 12.03 9.69
N GLN A 104 9.66 11.64 9.66
CA GLN A 104 10.08 10.28 9.29
C GLN A 104 9.80 9.31 10.44
N HIS A 105 9.38 8.09 10.09
CA HIS A 105 9.09 7.02 11.04
C HIS A 105 9.94 5.78 10.78
N ALA A 106 9.63 5.02 9.72
CA ALA A 106 10.27 3.75 9.44
C ALA A 106 10.75 3.65 8.00
N TYR A 107 11.63 2.68 7.77
CA TYR A 107 11.99 2.20 6.44
C TYR A 107 11.32 0.85 6.20
N PHE A 108 11.10 0.52 4.94
CA PHE A 108 10.65 -0.79 4.52
C PHE A 108 11.43 -1.24 3.29
N LYS A 109 11.98 -2.44 3.36
CA LYS A 109 12.51 -3.19 2.22
C LYS A 109 11.91 -4.59 2.28
N ILE A 110 11.68 -5.20 1.12
CA ILE A 110 11.19 -6.58 1.07
C ILE A 110 12.09 -7.51 1.90
N PRO A 111 11.52 -8.47 2.64
CA PRO A 111 12.30 -9.40 3.45
C PRO A 111 12.98 -10.49 2.59
N SER A 112 12.50 -10.71 1.37
CA SER A 112 12.99 -11.72 0.44
C SER A 112 14.39 -11.37 -0.07
N VAL A 113 15.36 -12.20 0.29
CA VAL A 113 16.75 -12.09 -0.17
C VAL A 113 16.86 -12.51 -1.62
N GLN A 114 17.50 -11.68 -2.43
CA GLN A 114 17.77 -11.90 -3.85
C GLN A 114 19.26 -12.20 -4.08
N SER A 115 19.59 -12.84 -5.20
CA SER A 115 20.98 -13.12 -5.60
C SER A 115 21.70 -11.86 -6.09
N ALA A 116 23.02 -11.96 -6.31
CA ALA A 116 23.81 -10.87 -6.88
C ALA A 116 23.57 -10.70 -8.40
N GLU A 117 22.88 -11.64 -9.01
CA GLU A 117 22.55 -11.68 -10.43
C GLU A 117 21.20 -10.98 -10.73
N GLU A 118 20.42 -10.66 -9.70
CA GLU A 118 19.07 -10.08 -9.81
C GLU A 118 19.08 -8.58 -9.50
N ASN A 119 18.73 -7.73 -10.48
CA ASN A 119 18.47 -6.33 -10.18
C ASN A 119 17.20 -6.22 -9.31
N CYS A 120 17.34 -5.64 -8.13
CA CYS A 120 16.25 -5.55 -7.16
C CYS A 120 16.32 -4.24 -6.41
N VAL A 121 15.29 -3.41 -6.63
CA VAL A 121 15.13 -2.08 -6.06
C VAL A 121 13.64 -1.80 -5.94
N SER A 122 13.22 -0.98 -4.98
CA SER A 122 11.82 -0.56 -4.89
C SER A 122 11.44 0.35 -6.06
N HIS A 123 10.25 0.17 -6.62
CA HIS A 123 9.77 0.96 -7.76
C HIS A 123 8.28 1.32 -7.63
N ASN A 124 7.55 1.49 -8.72
CA ASN A 124 6.23 2.10 -8.67
C ASN A 124 5.14 1.20 -8.04
N GLY A 125 4.18 1.86 -7.40
CA GLY A 125 3.09 1.20 -6.67
C GLY A 125 1.89 2.10 -6.44
N GLY A 126 0.87 1.57 -5.77
CA GLY A 126 -0.34 2.30 -5.41
C GLY A 126 -1.14 1.61 -4.31
N LEU A 127 -2.14 2.32 -3.77
CA LEU A 127 -2.96 1.81 -2.66
C LEU A 127 -3.82 0.61 -3.06
N ILE A 128 -4.00 -0.32 -2.13
CA ILE A 128 -5.07 -1.31 -2.13
C ILE A 128 -6.19 -0.79 -1.22
N PRO A 129 -7.44 -0.68 -1.69
CA PRO A 129 -8.50 0.03 -0.98
C PRO A 129 -9.12 -0.80 0.17
N VAL A 130 -8.34 -1.22 1.16
CA VAL A 130 -8.85 -1.89 2.36
C VAL A 130 -9.32 -0.85 3.38
N PRO A 131 -10.58 -0.88 3.85
CA PRO A 131 -11.08 0.09 4.83
C PRO A 131 -10.24 0.12 6.11
N GLY A 132 -9.90 1.31 6.59
CA GLY A 132 -9.19 1.51 7.85
C GLY A 132 -7.74 1.06 7.88
N ARG A 133 -7.16 0.69 6.72
CA ARG A 133 -5.76 0.32 6.59
C ARG A 133 -5.11 1.08 5.44
N ASP A 134 -3.84 1.38 5.63
CA ASP A 134 -2.99 1.95 4.60
C ASP A 134 -2.13 0.83 4.02
N ILE A 135 -2.62 0.20 2.95
CA ILE A 135 -1.95 -0.90 2.27
C ILE A 135 -1.60 -0.44 0.85
N MET A 136 -0.39 -0.74 0.40
CA MET A 136 0.01 -0.52 -0.99
C MET A 136 0.61 -1.77 -1.61
N VAL A 137 0.46 -1.89 -2.91
CA VAL A 137 1.18 -2.86 -3.75
C VAL A 137 2.24 -2.13 -4.57
N GLN A 138 3.39 -2.78 -4.80
CA GLN A 138 4.54 -2.16 -5.43
C GLN A 138 5.37 -3.19 -6.20
N GLY A 139 5.97 -2.78 -7.32
CA GLY A 139 7.00 -3.55 -8.03
C GLY A 139 8.39 -3.37 -7.42
N TRP A 140 9.18 -4.45 -7.42
CA TRP A 140 10.53 -4.54 -6.86
C TRP A 140 11.55 -5.08 -7.88
N TYR A 141 11.34 -4.80 -9.17
CA TYR A 141 12.13 -5.39 -10.25
C TYR A 141 12.19 -6.92 -10.10
N GLN A 142 13.36 -7.56 -10.18
CA GLN A 142 13.44 -9.03 -10.10
C GLN A 142 13.04 -9.57 -8.73
N GLY A 143 12.99 -8.73 -7.67
CA GLY A 143 12.37 -9.09 -6.39
C GLY A 143 10.83 -9.19 -6.44
N GLY A 144 10.22 -8.99 -7.61
CA GLY A 144 8.82 -9.27 -7.87
C GLY A 144 7.87 -8.18 -7.42
N VAL A 145 6.74 -8.57 -6.83
CA VAL A 145 5.67 -7.69 -6.36
C VAL A 145 5.50 -7.90 -4.86
N SER A 146 5.43 -6.82 -4.09
CA SER A 146 5.17 -6.87 -2.64
C SER A 146 3.94 -6.03 -2.29
N VAL A 147 3.16 -6.53 -1.34
CA VAL A 147 2.05 -5.83 -0.68
C VAL A 147 2.49 -5.45 0.72
N MET A 148 2.60 -4.15 0.99
CA MET A 148 3.03 -3.61 2.28
C MET A 148 1.86 -2.92 3.01
N ASP A 149 1.70 -3.21 4.30
CA ASP A 149 0.89 -2.42 5.23
C ASP A 149 1.76 -1.38 5.93
N PHE A 150 1.37 -0.11 5.84
CA PHE A 150 1.97 1.02 6.54
C PHE A 150 0.97 1.78 7.42
N THR A 151 -0.13 1.10 7.82
CA THR A 151 -1.13 1.62 8.76
C THR A 151 -0.46 2.10 10.04
N ASN A 152 0.46 1.31 10.60
CA ASN A 152 1.37 1.76 11.64
C ASN A 152 2.64 2.34 10.98
N ALA A 153 2.79 3.67 11.03
CA ALA A 153 3.92 4.35 10.40
C ALA A 153 5.29 3.92 10.93
N ASP A 154 5.35 3.46 12.19
CA ASP A 154 6.59 3.01 12.85
C ASP A 154 6.92 1.53 12.56
N LYS A 155 5.97 0.76 12.03
CA LYS A 155 6.11 -0.69 11.83
C LYS A 155 5.44 -1.16 10.53
N PRO A 156 5.91 -0.69 9.36
CA PRO A 156 5.45 -1.23 8.10
C PRO A 156 5.86 -2.70 7.97
N ALA A 157 5.00 -3.52 7.34
CA ALA A 157 5.24 -4.94 7.17
C ALA A 157 4.71 -5.46 5.84
N GLU A 158 5.37 -6.47 5.28
CA GLU A 158 4.89 -7.19 4.10
C GLU A 158 3.72 -8.10 4.50
N LEU A 159 2.66 -8.10 3.68
CA LEU A 159 1.47 -8.94 3.87
C LEU A 159 1.40 -10.11 2.88
N ALA A 160 1.96 -9.90 1.69
CA ALA A 160 1.98 -10.87 0.60
C ALA A 160 3.04 -10.45 -0.42
N TYR A 161 3.57 -11.41 -1.16
CA TYR A 161 4.49 -11.17 -2.25
C TYR A 161 4.25 -12.16 -3.40
N PHE A 162 4.73 -11.80 -4.57
CA PHE A 162 4.84 -12.69 -5.73
C PHE A 162 6.18 -12.44 -6.39
N ASP A 163 7.01 -13.48 -6.47
CA ASP A 163 8.34 -13.42 -7.06
C ASP A 163 8.47 -14.57 -8.07
N ARG A 164 8.82 -14.23 -9.32
CA ARG A 164 9.07 -15.21 -10.38
C ARG A 164 10.51 -15.74 -10.34
N GLY A 165 11.37 -15.14 -9.52
CA GLY A 165 12.80 -15.36 -9.48
C GLY A 165 13.53 -14.80 -10.68
N SER A 166 14.86 -15.00 -10.67
CA SER A 166 15.81 -14.50 -11.65
C SER A 166 15.41 -14.79 -13.10
N ILE A 167 15.56 -13.77 -13.96
CA ILE A 167 15.44 -13.95 -15.41
C ILE A 167 16.63 -14.70 -16.02
N ASP A 168 17.73 -14.82 -15.26
CA ASP A 168 18.96 -15.51 -15.61
C ASP A 168 19.26 -16.63 -14.61
N ALA A 169 18.22 -17.36 -14.18
CA ALA A 169 18.38 -18.48 -13.27
C ALA A 169 19.38 -19.51 -13.85
N PRO A 170 20.35 -20.00 -13.05
CA PRO A 170 21.22 -21.06 -13.49
C PRO A 170 20.36 -22.26 -13.94
N PRO A 171 20.72 -22.94 -15.05
CA PRO A 171 19.95 -24.07 -15.54
C PRO A 171 19.74 -25.11 -14.44
N GLY A 172 18.52 -25.66 -14.34
CA GLY A 172 18.25 -26.78 -13.44
C GLY A 172 19.20 -27.95 -13.73
N VAL A 173 19.54 -28.73 -12.70
CA VAL A 173 20.53 -29.83 -12.78
C VAL A 173 20.22 -30.87 -13.88
N ASP A 174 18.96 -30.93 -14.31
CA ASP A 174 18.47 -31.88 -15.31
C ASP A 174 18.25 -31.27 -16.70
N VAL A 175 18.58 -29.98 -16.91
CA VAL A 175 18.41 -29.31 -18.20
C VAL A 175 19.73 -29.35 -18.97
N PRO A 176 19.84 -30.10 -20.09
CA PRO A 176 21.06 -30.14 -20.88
C PRO A 176 21.30 -28.76 -21.51
N ILE A 177 22.27 -28.04 -20.98
CA ILE A 177 22.76 -26.79 -21.57
C ILE A 177 23.84 -27.10 -22.58
N SER A 178 23.77 -26.47 -23.76
CA SER A 178 24.83 -26.57 -24.74
C SER A 178 26.12 -25.94 -24.20
N PRO A 179 27.32 -26.45 -24.55
CA PRO A 179 28.59 -25.89 -24.12
C PRO A 179 28.75 -24.40 -24.46
N ALA A 180 28.09 -23.92 -25.51
CA ALA A 180 28.11 -22.51 -25.91
C ALA A 180 27.33 -21.61 -24.95
N VAL A 181 26.16 -22.06 -24.46
CA VAL A 181 25.34 -21.34 -23.47
C VAL A 181 25.98 -21.43 -22.07
N ALA A 182 26.60 -22.57 -21.75
CA ALA A 182 27.39 -22.72 -20.53
C ALA A 182 28.66 -21.84 -20.54
N ALA A 183 29.26 -21.61 -21.71
CA ALA A 183 30.43 -20.74 -21.86
C ALA A 183 30.10 -19.23 -21.80
N THR A 184 28.85 -18.84 -22.09
CA THR A 184 28.39 -17.44 -21.96
C THR A 184 27.65 -17.15 -20.65
N GLY A 185 27.25 -18.19 -19.90
CA GLY A 185 26.63 -18.04 -18.57
C GLY A 185 25.16 -17.59 -18.55
N GLY A 186 24.43 -17.70 -19.66
CA GLY A 186 23.10 -17.09 -19.81
C GLY A 186 23.16 -15.69 -20.45
N ARG A 187 22.18 -14.81 -20.17
CA ARG A 187 22.33 -13.38 -20.50
C ARG A 187 23.39 -12.76 -19.57
N ALA A 188 23.84 -11.54 -19.88
CA ALA A 188 24.90 -10.91 -19.10
C ALA A 188 24.48 -10.71 -17.63
N ARG A 189 25.41 -10.85 -16.68
CA ARG A 189 25.21 -10.35 -15.30
C ARG A 189 24.64 -8.92 -15.36
N ALA A 190 23.60 -8.65 -14.57
CA ALA A 190 22.84 -7.40 -14.54
C ALA A 190 21.86 -7.18 -15.72
N SER A 191 21.28 -8.25 -16.28
CA SER A 191 20.11 -8.12 -17.14
C SER A 191 18.97 -7.42 -16.39
N LEU A 192 18.48 -6.32 -16.96
CA LEU A 192 17.33 -5.60 -16.44
C LEU A 192 16.07 -6.45 -16.61
N GLY A 193 15.41 -6.78 -15.50
CA GLY A 193 14.20 -7.59 -15.50
C GLY A 193 13.30 -7.33 -14.30
N GLY A 194 12.19 -8.07 -14.25
CA GLY A 194 11.27 -8.04 -13.12
C GLY A 194 10.21 -6.93 -13.19
N SER A 195 9.42 -6.83 -12.13
CA SER A 195 8.23 -5.98 -12.08
C SER A 195 8.60 -4.50 -11.95
N TRP A 196 8.45 -3.76 -13.05
CA TRP A 196 8.60 -2.31 -13.08
C TRP A 196 7.57 -1.62 -12.18
N GLY A 197 6.33 -2.10 -12.14
CA GLY A 197 5.34 -1.52 -11.24
C GLY A 197 4.13 -2.42 -11.13
N ALA A 198 3.50 -2.38 -9.97
CA ALA A 198 2.31 -3.15 -9.68
C ALA A 198 1.23 -2.25 -9.09
N TYR A 199 -0.01 -2.39 -9.59
CA TYR A 199 -1.11 -1.52 -9.21
C TYR A 199 -2.39 -2.30 -9.01
N TYR A 200 -3.13 -1.96 -7.96
CA TYR A 200 -4.48 -2.47 -7.76
C TYR A 200 -5.46 -1.77 -8.71
N TRP A 201 -6.31 -2.55 -9.38
CA TRP A 201 -7.44 -2.05 -10.13
C TRP A 201 -8.61 -3.05 -10.07
N ASN A 202 -9.73 -2.60 -9.49
CA ASN A 202 -11.03 -3.27 -9.52
C ASN A 202 -11.05 -4.75 -9.07
N GLY A 203 -10.17 -5.11 -8.13
CA GLY A 203 -10.11 -6.45 -7.54
C GLY A 203 -8.87 -7.26 -7.90
N TYR A 204 -8.11 -6.79 -8.88
CA TYR A 204 -6.88 -7.44 -9.33
C TYR A 204 -5.67 -6.53 -9.12
N ILE A 205 -4.49 -7.13 -9.05
CA ILE A 205 -3.20 -6.46 -9.11
C ILE A 205 -2.63 -6.70 -10.51
N TYR A 206 -2.32 -5.63 -11.21
CA TYR A 206 -1.73 -5.66 -12.53
C TYR A 206 -0.26 -5.26 -12.42
N SER A 207 0.64 -6.10 -12.91
CA SER A 207 2.08 -5.85 -12.87
C SER A 207 2.68 -5.92 -14.27
N SER A 208 3.42 -4.88 -14.63
CA SER A 208 4.22 -4.86 -15.87
C SER A 208 5.64 -5.30 -15.52
N GLU A 209 6.04 -6.44 -16.05
CA GLU A 209 7.36 -7.03 -15.95
C GLU A 209 8.17 -6.66 -17.20
N ILE A 210 9.43 -6.22 -17.02
CA ILE A 210 10.26 -5.63 -18.08
C ILE A 210 10.58 -6.59 -19.22
N ASP A 211 10.76 -7.87 -18.94
CA ASP A 211 11.24 -8.90 -19.86
C ASP A 211 10.21 -9.99 -20.19
N ARG A 212 9.52 -10.49 -19.18
CA ARG A 212 8.59 -11.62 -19.20
C ARG A 212 7.12 -11.19 -19.38
N GLY A 213 6.84 -9.90 -19.52
CA GLY A 213 5.52 -9.41 -19.94
C GLY A 213 4.61 -8.94 -18.80
N PHE A 214 3.40 -9.49 -18.69
CA PHE A 214 2.34 -8.93 -17.84
C PHE A 214 1.72 -9.97 -16.91
N ASP A 215 1.57 -9.61 -15.63
CA ASP A 215 0.91 -10.43 -14.62
C ASP A 215 -0.40 -9.80 -14.15
N ILE A 216 -1.40 -10.66 -13.94
CA ILE A 216 -2.65 -10.33 -13.28
C ILE A 216 -2.79 -11.25 -12.08
N MET A 217 -2.80 -10.67 -10.89
CA MET A 217 -2.88 -11.40 -9.62
C MET A 217 -4.16 -11.02 -8.88
N GLU A 218 -4.62 -11.90 -8.01
CA GLU A 218 -5.75 -11.66 -7.11
C GLU A 218 -5.32 -11.98 -5.68
N LEU A 219 -5.75 -11.16 -4.72
CA LEU A 219 -5.48 -11.41 -3.31
C LEU A 219 -6.42 -12.50 -2.78
N GLU A 220 -5.84 -13.43 -2.01
CA GLU A 220 -6.59 -14.46 -1.29
C GLU A 220 -6.59 -14.19 0.22
N PRO A 221 -7.61 -14.65 0.96
CA PRO A 221 -7.63 -14.53 2.42
C PRO A 221 -6.42 -15.20 3.08
N SER A 222 -5.85 -14.52 4.07
CA SER A 222 -4.73 -14.99 4.89
C SER A 222 -4.88 -14.54 6.34
N GLU A 223 -3.91 -14.88 7.20
CA GLU A 223 -3.85 -14.36 8.57
C GLU A 223 -3.73 -12.82 8.61
N HIS A 224 -3.14 -12.23 7.58
CA HIS A 224 -2.89 -10.80 7.47
C HIS A 224 -4.02 -10.02 6.79
N LEU A 225 -4.84 -10.69 5.99
CA LEU A 225 -5.89 -10.05 5.19
C LEU A 225 -7.13 -10.94 5.14
N SER A 226 -8.25 -10.48 5.71
CA SER A 226 -9.47 -11.27 5.79
C SER A 226 -10.25 -11.26 4.48
N LYS A 227 -11.15 -12.23 4.32
CA LYS A 227 -12.11 -12.24 3.20
C LYS A 227 -12.92 -10.94 3.12
N ASN A 228 -13.41 -10.41 4.25
CA ASN A 228 -14.21 -9.17 4.25
C ASN A 228 -13.36 -7.95 3.87
N GLU A 229 -12.08 -7.89 4.24
CA GLU A 229 -11.17 -6.83 3.79
C GLU A 229 -10.98 -6.85 2.27
N ILE A 230 -10.81 -8.05 1.67
CA ILE A 230 -10.68 -8.22 0.22
C ILE A 230 -11.99 -7.86 -0.49
N GLU A 231 -13.13 -8.35 0.00
CA GLU A 231 -14.44 -8.04 -0.56
C GLU A 231 -14.75 -6.54 -0.46
N ALA A 232 -14.42 -5.89 0.66
CA ALA A 232 -14.59 -4.45 0.82
C ALA A 232 -13.71 -3.65 -0.15
N ALA A 233 -12.48 -4.10 -0.41
CA ALA A 233 -11.61 -3.49 -1.41
C ALA A 233 -12.22 -3.58 -2.82
N LYS A 234 -12.78 -4.75 -3.19
CA LYS A 234 -13.43 -4.97 -4.49
C LYS A 234 -14.67 -4.08 -4.74
N LEU A 235 -15.28 -3.52 -3.70
CA LEU A 235 -16.38 -2.56 -3.85
C LEU A 235 -15.93 -1.22 -4.42
N VAL A 236 -14.63 -0.91 -4.39
CA VAL A 236 -14.07 0.30 -4.97
C VAL A 236 -13.74 0.03 -6.42
N GLN A 237 -14.49 0.68 -7.31
CA GLN A 237 -14.40 0.49 -8.75
C GLN A 237 -14.03 1.81 -9.43
N PHE A 238 -12.92 1.80 -10.16
CA PHE A 238 -12.43 2.92 -10.96
C PHE A 238 -12.81 2.71 -12.42
N LYS A 239 -13.42 3.73 -13.03
CA LYS A 239 -13.60 3.80 -14.49
C LYS A 239 -12.29 4.18 -15.18
N GLU A 240 -11.57 5.11 -14.57
CA GLU A 240 -10.26 5.59 -14.98
C GLU A 240 -9.37 5.66 -13.74
N TYR A 241 -8.11 5.28 -13.88
CA TYR A 241 -7.18 5.25 -12.76
C TYR A 241 -5.80 5.73 -13.22
N ASN A 242 -5.30 6.74 -12.50
CA ASN A 242 -3.92 7.20 -12.61
C ASN A 242 -3.35 7.25 -11.19
N PRO A 243 -2.39 6.38 -10.82
CA PRO A 243 -1.82 6.34 -9.48
C PRO A 243 -1.11 7.64 -9.09
N GLN A 244 -0.48 8.35 -10.03
CA GLN A 244 0.18 9.63 -9.80
C GLN A 244 -0.80 10.81 -9.69
N SER A 245 -2.05 10.68 -10.15
CA SER A 245 -3.15 11.57 -9.80
C SER A 245 -4.09 10.85 -8.84
N GLN A 246 -3.55 10.52 -7.66
CA GLN A 246 -4.14 9.59 -6.70
C GLN A 246 -5.61 9.94 -6.41
N PRO A 247 -6.56 9.06 -6.74
CA PRO A 247 -7.96 9.28 -6.43
C PRO A 247 -8.19 9.10 -4.92
N LYS A 248 -9.17 9.82 -4.38
CA LYS A 248 -9.68 9.52 -3.04
C LYS A 248 -10.49 8.23 -3.10
N ILE A 249 -10.14 7.28 -2.26
CA ILE A 249 -10.88 6.03 -2.11
C ILE A 249 -12.04 6.27 -1.14
N GLU A 250 -13.24 5.91 -1.59
CA GLU A 250 -14.46 5.93 -0.78
C GLU A 250 -15.20 4.61 -0.96
N TRP A 251 -15.64 4.02 0.16
CA TRP A 251 -16.37 2.76 0.15
C TRP A 251 -17.88 2.99 0.19
N PRO A 252 -18.69 2.22 -0.55
CA PRO A 252 -20.14 2.26 -0.43
C PRO A 252 -20.59 1.71 0.93
N ALA A 253 -21.86 1.92 1.31
CA ALA A 253 -22.37 1.26 2.49
C ALA A 253 -22.65 -0.21 2.19
N ALA A 254 -21.83 -1.10 2.75
CA ALA A 254 -21.97 -2.54 2.53
C ALA A 254 -21.53 -3.33 3.77
N PHE A 255 -22.09 -4.52 3.94
CA PHE A 255 -21.72 -5.43 5.03
C PHE A 255 -20.23 -5.80 5.05
N PRO A 256 -19.56 -6.08 3.93
CA PRO A 256 -18.11 -6.33 3.92
C PRO A 256 -17.29 -5.18 4.52
N VAL A 257 -17.71 -3.93 4.33
CA VAL A 257 -17.03 -2.76 4.92
C VAL A 257 -17.14 -2.80 6.45
N VAL A 258 -18.34 -3.04 6.98
CA VAL A 258 -18.55 -3.17 8.45
C VAL A 258 -17.74 -4.36 8.99
N ARG A 259 -17.82 -5.51 8.34
CA ARG A 259 -17.12 -6.74 8.76
C ARG A 259 -15.61 -6.60 8.67
N SER A 260 -15.07 -5.84 7.71
CA SER A 260 -13.63 -5.59 7.62
C SER A 260 -13.07 -4.93 8.89
N TYR A 261 -13.80 -3.96 9.46
CA TYR A 261 -13.40 -3.33 10.72
C TYR A 261 -13.51 -4.29 11.91
N LEU A 262 -14.54 -5.13 11.92
CA LEU A 262 -14.71 -6.17 12.94
C LEU A 262 -13.55 -7.18 12.89
N ASP A 263 -13.20 -7.68 11.71
CA ASP A 263 -12.10 -8.64 11.53
C ASP A 263 -10.77 -8.05 12.00
N GLN A 264 -10.53 -6.77 11.73
CA GLN A 264 -9.34 -6.05 12.23
C GLN A 264 -9.36 -5.87 13.75
N LEU A 265 -10.50 -5.57 14.35
CA LEU A 265 -10.65 -5.51 15.82
C LEU A 265 -10.39 -6.87 16.46
N VAL A 266 -10.82 -7.97 15.83
CA VAL A 266 -10.50 -9.33 16.27
C VAL A 266 -8.99 -9.59 16.14
N ARG A 267 -8.41 -9.33 14.96
CA ARG A 267 -6.97 -9.56 14.68
C ARG A 267 -6.06 -8.83 15.67
N TRP A 268 -6.41 -7.60 16.03
CA TRP A 268 -5.57 -6.74 16.86
C TRP A 268 -6.05 -6.61 18.31
N ASN A 269 -6.97 -7.47 18.75
CA ASN A 269 -7.54 -7.44 20.10
C ASN A 269 -8.04 -6.04 20.49
N GLY A 270 -8.67 -5.33 19.55
CA GLY A 270 -9.17 -3.96 19.73
C GLY A 270 -10.39 -3.88 20.65
N LEU A 271 -11.11 -5.00 20.82
CA LEU A 271 -12.24 -5.21 21.72
C LEU A 271 -12.16 -6.62 22.34
N ALA A 272 -12.87 -6.82 23.46
CA ALA A 272 -13.00 -8.14 24.08
C ALA A 272 -13.63 -9.15 23.11
N ALA A 273 -13.14 -10.40 23.13
CA ALA A 273 -13.54 -11.44 22.19
C ALA A 273 -15.06 -11.70 22.23
N GLU A 274 -15.64 -11.76 23.43
CA GLU A 274 -17.09 -11.92 23.62
C GLU A 274 -17.88 -10.78 22.98
N ARG A 275 -17.32 -9.57 23.03
CA ARG A 275 -17.95 -8.39 22.43
C ARG A 275 -17.89 -8.43 20.91
N THR A 276 -16.74 -8.78 20.32
CA THR A 276 -16.62 -8.94 18.87
C THR A 276 -17.52 -10.06 18.34
N THR A 277 -17.67 -11.17 19.07
CA THR A 277 -18.61 -12.24 18.71
C THR A 277 -20.06 -11.74 18.74
N ALA A 278 -20.46 -10.99 19.76
CA ALA A 278 -21.81 -10.42 19.84
C ALA A 278 -22.09 -9.41 18.72
N ILE A 279 -21.11 -8.58 18.34
CA ILE A 279 -21.22 -7.66 17.20
C ILE A 279 -21.36 -8.46 15.90
N GLY A 280 -20.56 -9.49 15.68
CA GLY A 280 -20.65 -10.37 14.51
C GLY A 280 -22.06 -10.97 14.36
N ALA A 281 -22.59 -11.57 15.43
CA ALA A 281 -23.93 -12.13 15.42
C ALA A 281 -25.03 -11.09 15.15
N ALA A 282 -24.87 -9.85 15.64
CA ALA A 282 -25.80 -8.76 15.36
C ALA A 282 -25.74 -8.28 13.90
N ILE A 283 -24.55 -8.29 13.28
CA ILE A 283 -24.39 -8.01 11.85
C ILE A 283 -25.08 -9.11 11.02
N ASP A 284 -24.85 -10.38 11.35
CA ASP A 284 -25.51 -11.52 10.69
C ASP A 284 -27.04 -11.40 10.75
N ALA A 285 -27.57 -11.11 11.95
CA ALA A 285 -29.00 -10.92 12.16
C ALA A 285 -29.55 -9.74 11.34
N ALA A 286 -28.84 -8.62 11.27
CA ALA A 286 -29.27 -7.46 10.48
C ALA A 286 -29.21 -7.73 8.97
N GLU A 287 -28.20 -8.46 8.49
CA GLU A 287 -28.05 -8.83 7.08
C GLU A 287 -29.17 -9.75 6.60
N ALA A 288 -29.65 -10.65 7.46
CA ALA A 288 -30.78 -11.54 7.18
C ALA A 288 -32.15 -10.83 7.11
N GLN A 289 -32.27 -9.60 7.61
CA GLN A 289 -33.49 -8.78 7.51
C GLN A 289 -33.45 -7.89 6.27
N ASP A 290 -34.55 -7.21 5.94
CA ASP A 290 -34.62 -6.18 4.90
C ASP A 290 -35.38 -4.93 5.38
N GLY A 291 -35.42 -3.89 4.53
CA GLY A 291 -36.26 -2.72 4.74
C GLY A 291 -36.09 -2.04 6.11
N LYS A 292 -37.23 -1.70 6.71
CA LYS A 292 -37.30 -1.10 8.04
C LYS A 292 -36.69 -1.99 9.12
N ALA A 293 -36.86 -3.32 9.04
CA ALA A 293 -36.36 -4.24 10.05
C ALA A 293 -34.82 -4.25 10.10
N ARG A 294 -34.17 -4.34 8.94
CA ARG A 294 -32.70 -4.20 8.83
C ARG A 294 -32.23 -2.85 9.34
N LYS A 295 -32.90 -1.78 8.92
CA LYS A 295 -32.54 -0.41 9.34
C LYS A 295 -32.61 -0.22 10.84
N ASP A 296 -33.67 -0.72 11.48
CA ASP A 296 -33.83 -0.65 12.94
C ASP A 296 -32.78 -1.48 13.67
N ALA A 297 -32.48 -2.69 13.19
CA ALA A 297 -31.41 -3.53 13.73
C ALA A 297 -30.04 -2.87 13.65
N LEU A 298 -29.68 -2.28 12.50
CA LEU A 298 -28.42 -1.56 12.31
C LEU A 298 -28.34 -0.30 13.18
N ASN A 299 -29.44 0.45 13.32
CA ASN A 299 -29.47 1.62 14.21
C ASN A 299 -29.29 1.22 15.68
N GLN A 300 -29.87 0.10 16.09
CA GLN A 300 -29.66 -0.43 17.43
C GLN A 300 -28.22 -0.90 17.63
N LEU A 301 -27.66 -1.64 16.66
CA LEU A 301 -26.26 -2.05 16.69
C LEU A 301 -25.32 -0.85 16.77
N ALA A 302 -25.55 0.19 15.97
CA ALA A 302 -24.75 1.42 16.00
C ALA A 302 -24.73 2.07 17.39
N LYS A 303 -25.88 2.12 18.09
CA LYS A 303 -25.94 2.65 19.46
C LYS A 303 -25.14 1.83 20.45
N GLU A 304 -25.11 0.51 20.30
CA GLU A 304 -24.31 -0.34 21.18
C GLU A 304 -22.81 -0.21 20.87
N VAL A 305 -22.42 -0.18 19.59
CA VAL A 305 -21.01 0.01 19.17
C VAL A 305 -20.48 1.39 19.56
N ASP A 306 -21.30 2.44 19.54
CA ASP A 306 -20.90 3.79 19.98
C ASP A 306 -20.43 3.80 21.44
N LYS A 307 -21.06 3.00 22.31
CA LYS A 307 -20.67 2.87 23.72
C LYS A 307 -19.30 2.19 23.86
N ASP A 308 -18.98 1.26 22.96
CA ASP A 308 -17.73 0.50 22.99
C ASP A 308 -16.51 1.37 22.64
N ILE A 309 -16.70 2.52 21.98
CA ILE A 309 -15.59 3.45 21.64
C ILE A 309 -14.83 3.83 22.92
N LYS A 310 -15.55 4.08 24.01
CA LYS A 310 -14.93 4.38 25.30
C LYS A 310 -14.50 3.08 25.98
N GLY A 311 -13.19 2.83 26.00
CA GLY A 311 -12.60 1.67 26.68
C GLY A 311 -12.10 0.58 25.74
N ALA A 312 -12.35 0.70 24.42
CA ALA A 312 -11.70 -0.12 23.41
C ALA A 312 -10.18 0.13 23.41
N ALA A 313 -9.42 -0.93 23.17
CA ALA A 313 -7.98 -0.83 22.93
C ALA A 313 -7.69 -0.12 21.58
N ASP A 314 -8.57 -0.29 20.59
CA ASP A 314 -8.53 0.40 19.31
C ASP A 314 -9.81 1.24 19.09
N ALA A 315 -9.93 2.33 19.86
CA ALA A 315 -11.10 3.21 19.82
C ALA A 315 -11.33 3.88 18.45
N GLU A 316 -10.26 4.14 17.68
CA GLU A 316 -10.37 4.72 16.34
C GLU A 316 -11.07 3.75 15.39
N ARG A 317 -10.70 2.47 15.43
CA ARG A 317 -11.34 1.46 14.57
C ARG A 317 -12.76 1.14 14.97
N VAL A 318 -13.07 1.11 16.28
CA VAL A 318 -14.47 1.00 16.75
C VAL A 318 -15.31 2.17 16.21
N LYS A 319 -14.77 3.39 16.21
CA LYS A 319 -15.44 4.55 15.64
C LYS A 319 -15.67 4.41 14.13
N LEU A 320 -14.67 3.92 13.37
CA LEU A 320 -14.83 3.66 11.93
C LEU A 320 -15.91 2.61 11.64
N MET A 321 -15.94 1.53 12.43
CA MET A 321 -16.99 0.51 12.34
C MET A 321 -18.38 1.11 12.63
N PHE A 322 -18.50 1.91 13.70
CA PHE A 322 -19.73 2.63 14.04
C PHE A 322 -20.21 3.53 12.89
N GLU A 323 -19.32 4.31 12.29
CA GLU A 323 -19.66 5.20 11.17
C GLU A 323 -20.12 4.40 9.94
N ALA A 324 -19.49 3.26 9.66
CA ALA A 324 -19.89 2.34 8.60
C ALA A 324 -21.28 1.72 8.85
N ILE A 325 -21.56 1.26 10.07
CA ILE A 325 -22.89 0.73 10.45
C ILE A 325 -23.96 1.82 10.27
N ARG A 326 -23.68 3.05 10.73
CA ARG A 326 -24.61 4.18 10.55
C ARG A 326 -24.83 4.52 9.08
N LYS A 327 -23.80 4.44 8.24
CA LYS A 327 -23.92 4.65 6.80
C LYS A 327 -24.83 3.58 6.18
N LEU A 328 -24.60 2.32 6.53
CA LEU A 328 -25.40 1.18 6.06
C LEU A 328 -26.87 1.28 6.48
N ALA A 329 -27.14 1.69 7.73
CA ALA A 329 -28.50 1.93 8.20
C ALA A 329 -29.22 3.05 7.43
N ARG A 330 -28.50 4.11 7.03
CA ARG A 330 -29.07 5.22 6.25
C ARG A 330 -29.40 4.80 4.81
N GLU A 331 -28.55 3.98 4.21
CA GLU A 331 -28.69 3.54 2.81
C GLU A 331 -29.60 2.31 2.65
N THR A 332 -29.95 1.64 3.76
CA THR A 332 -31.00 0.61 3.77
C THR A 332 -32.35 1.26 3.44
N ARG A 333 -32.91 0.88 2.29
CA ARG A 333 -34.24 1.28 1.80
C ARG A 333 -35.31 0.37 2.36
#